data_AF-A0A7S3E4U0-F1
#
_entry.id   AF-A0A7S3E4U0-F1
#
_cell.length_a   1.000
_cell.length_b   1.000
_cell.length_c   1.000
_cell.angle_alpha   90.00
_cell.angle_beta   90.00
_cell.angle_gamma   90.00
#
_symmetry.space_group_name_H-M   'P 1'
#
loop_
_entity.id
_entity.type
_entity.pdbx_description
1 polymer ?
#
loop_
_entity_poly.entity_id
_entity_poly.type
_entity_poly.pdbx_seq_one_letter_code
_entity_poly.pdbx_strand_id
1 'polypeptide(L)'
;EAWHSCAVVGNSGNALLGKGHGARIDAHDAVIRLNLAPLDGHREDLGQVTTVSFVNGWKLHGCASTAGGCSCWSHYREGNGVFVVAYPIEAEHMKDGEECKRINSSKFHLVTEDFKAFSNQIVYHYTSERIKRNFPEEMWAKLAEERRKVKLHYSSGFQAVLFAASLCDEVSLFGFGKGGGALPASGEGSNQHHYFESETLEEIKDHDYEAEMLFYRELESRTAPKTKLFTVQRLNIYD
;
A
#
# COMPACT_ATOMS: atom_id res chain seq x y z
N GLU A 1 -6.70 -14.27 -12.26
CA GLU A 1 -5.53 -14.83 -12.96
C GLU A 1 -4.27 -14.38 -12.21
N ALA A 2 -3.18 -15.12 -12.29
CA ALA A 2 -1.90 -14.71 -11.72
C ALA A 2 -1.12 -13.90 -12.77
N TRP A 3 -0.41 -12.86 -12.34
CA TRP A 3 0.46 -12.04 -13.18
C TRP A 3 1.91 -12.49 -13.00
N HIS A 4 2.77 -12.36 -14.02
CA HIS A 4 4.18 -12.65 -13.82
C HIS A 4 4.87 -11.53 -13.03
N SER A 5 4.63 -10.27 -13.42
CA SER A 5 5.23 -9.09 -12.78
C SER A 5 4.19 -8.07 -12.35
N CYS A 6 4.34 -7.57 -11.11
CA CYS A 6 3.47 -6.56 -10.54
C CYS A 6 4.26 -5.37 -10.00
N ALA A 7 3.84 -4.16 -10.36
CA ALA A 7 4.28 -2.94 -9.69
C ALA A 7 3.24 -2.54 -8.63
N VAL A 8 3.68 -2.36 -7.39
CA VAL A 8 2.88 -1.71 -6.36
C VAL A 8 3.41 -0.29 -6.18
N VAL A 9 2.57 0.70 -6.44
CA VAL A 9 2.93 2.11 -6.38
C VAL A 9 2.31 2.71 -5.13
N GLY A 10 3.14 2.95 -4.12
CA GLY A 10 2.83 3.73 -2.93
C GLY A 10 2.64 5.21 -3.26
N ASN A 11 2.46 6.03 -2.22
CA ASN A 11 2.15 7.45 -2.41
C ASN A 11 3.28 8.38 -1.96
N SER A 12 4.42 7.87 -1.49
CA SER A 12 5.51 8.70 -0.96
C SER A 12 6.03 9.69 -2.00
N GLY A 13 5.91 10.99 -1.72
CA GLY A 13 6.46 12.04 -2.59
C GLY A 13 7.97 11.95 -2.70
N ASN A 14 8.64 11.83 -1.56
CA ASN A 14 10.11 11.77 -1.46
C ASN A 14 10.74 10.59 -2.23
N ALA A 15 10.00 9.49 -2.40
CA ALA A 15 10.48 8.29 -3.10
C ALA A 15 9.99 8.20 -4.56
N LEU A 16 9.13 9.12 -5.03
CA LEU A 16 8.58 9.08 -6.39
C LEU A 16 8.98 10.29 -7.23
N LEU A 17 8.90 11.50 -6.69
CA LEU A 17 9.06 12.73 -7.47
C LEU A 17 10.49 12.90 -7.98
N GLY A 18 10.64 13.18 -9.28
CA GLY A 18 11.93 13.39 -9.97
C GLY A 18 12.73 12.11 -10.20
N LYS A 19 12.15 10.92 -10.03
CA LYS A 19 12.84 9.63 -10.15
C LYS A 19 12.73 9.00 -11.55
N GLY A 20 11.83 9.49 -12.40
CA GLY A 20 11.64 9.00 -13.76
C GLY A 20 11.24 7.52 -13.83
N HIS A 21 10.53 7.01 -12.82
CA HIS A 21 10.15 5.60 -12.74
C HIS A 21 8.97 5.22 -13.64
N GLY A 22 8.30 6.18 -14.28
CA GLY A 22 7.01 5.94 -14.93
C GLY A 22 7.04 4.89 -16.02
N ALA A 23 8.05 4.91 -16.90
CA ALA A 23 8.21 3.89 -17.94
C ALA A 23 8.51 2.49 -17.37
N ARG A 24 9.21 2.41 -16.24
CA ARG A 24 9.49 1.14 -15.55
C ARG A 24 8.24 0.60 -14.87
N ILE A 25 7.45 1.47 -14.23
CA ILE A 25 6.18 1.10 -13.61
C ILE A 25 5.25 0.51 -14.67
N ASP A 26 5.04 1.23 -15.77
CA ASP A 26 4.12 0.83 -16.86
C ASP A 26 4.56 -0.42 -17.64
N ALA A 27 5.79 -0.92 -17.43
CA ALA A 27 6.30 -2.13 -18.08
C ALA A 27 5.89 -3.44 -17.37
N HIS A 28 5.23 -3.38 -16.21
CA HIS A 28 4.78 -4.57 -15.49
C HIS A 28 3.43 -5.08 -16.04
N ASP A 29 3.17 -6.38 -15.89
CA ASP A 29 1.91 -6.99 -16.34
C ASP A 29 0.69 -6.43 -15.58
N ALA A 30 0.89 -6.10 -14.29
CA ALA A 30 -0.09 -5.40 -13.50
C ALA A 30 0.51 -4.23 -12.71
N VAL A 31 -0.23 -3.11 -12.66
CA VAL A 31 0.11 -1.95 -11.83
C VAL A 31 -1.00 -1.74 -10.79
N ILE A 32 -0.62 -1.81 -9.52
CA ILE A 32 -1.49 -1.66 -8.36
C ILE A 32 -1.24 -0.27 -7.75
N ARG A 33 -2.29 0.55 -7.65
CA ARG A 33 -2.23 1.91 -7.09
C ARG A 33 -3.14 2.06 -5.89
N LEU A 34 -2.79 2.97 -4.98
CA LEU A 34 -3.44 3.08 -3.68
C LEU A 34 -4.42 4.26 -3.61
N ASN A 35 -5.58 4.01 -3.00
CA ASN A 35 -6.46 5.04 -2.44
C ASN A 35 -6.90 6.15 -3.41
N LEU A 36 -7.03 5.80 -4.69
CA LEU A 36 -7.47 6.72 -5.75
C LEU A 36 -6.54 7.93 -5.90
N ALA A 37 -5.23 7.74 -5.66
CA ALA A 37 -4.24 8.80 -5.79
C ALA A 37 -4.18 9.31 -7.25
N PRO A 38 -4.15 10.64 -7.47
CA PRO A 38 -4.21 11.24 -8.80
C PRO A 38 -2.91 10.97 -9.59
N LEU A 39 -2.96 11.02 -10.92
CA LEU A 39 -1.77 10.83 -11.79
C LEU A 39 -1.45 12.03 -12.66
N ASP A 40 -2.37 13.00 -12.76
CA ASP A 40 -2.20 14.15 -13.65
C ASP A 40 -0.98 14.97 -13.23
N GLY A 41 -0.11 15.27 -14.20
CA GLY A 41 1.14 15.98 -13.97
C GLY A 41 2.33 15.11 -13.51
N HIS A 42 2.12 13.81 -13.24
CA HIS A 42 3.16 12.94 -12.64
C HIS A 42 3.58 11.76 -13.52
N ARG A 43 3.20 11.75 -14.80
CA ARG A 43 3.41 10.61 -15.71
C ARG A 43 4.86 10.16 -15.84
N GLU A 44 5.81 11.09 -15.85
CA GLU A 44 7.24 10.76 -15.99
C GLU A 44 7.75 9.91 -14.81
N ASP A 45 7.29 10.23 -13.61
CA ASP A 45 7.69 9.55 -12.38
C ASP A 45 6.82 8.33 -12.07
N LEU A 46 5.51 8.42 -12.30
CA LEU A 46 4.52 7.45 -11.81
C LEU A 46 3.91 6.57 -12.91
N GLY A 47 4.12 6.91 -14.18
CA GLY A 47 3.48 6.22 -15.31
C GLY A 47 2.01 6.58 -15.44
N GLN A 48 1.28 5.81 -16.25
CA GLN A 48 -0.15 6.02 -16.52
C GLN A 48 -1.00 4.74 -16.45
N VAL A 49 -0.38 3.57 -16.34
CA VAL A 49 -1.10 2.29 -16.28
C VAL A 49 -1.64 2.08 -14.87
N THR A 50 -2.87 1.59 -14.79
CA THR A 50 -3.49 1.08 -13.58
C THR A 50 -4.26 -0.18 -13.95
N THR A 51 -3.90 -1.30 -13.34
CA THR A 51 -4.60 -2.58 -13.50
C THR A 51 -5.49 -2.85 -12.29
N VAL A 52 -5.02 -2.48 -11.09
CA VAL A 52 -5.78 -2.62 -9.84
C VAL A 52 -5.76 -1.30 -9.07
N SER A 53 -6.94 -0.84 -8.71
CA SER A 53 -7.14 0.24 -7.74
C SER A 53 -7.40 -0.38 -6.37
N PHE A 54 -6.44 -0.21 -5.46
CA PHE A 54 -6.49 -0.77 -4.12
C PHE A 54 -6.93 0.32 -3.13
N VAL A 55 -8.12 0.21 -2.58
CA VAL A 55 -8.76 1.28 -1.80
C VAL A 55 -9.06 0.88 -0.36
N ASN A 56 -8.79 1.79 0.56
CA ASN A 56 -9.21 1.62 1.95
C ASN A 56 -10.72 1.86 2.14
N GLY A 57 -11.26 1.37 3.25
CA GLY A 57 -12.68 1.48 3.58
C GLY A 57 -13.21 2.92 3.64
N TRP A 58 -12.40 3.88 4.10
CA TRP A 58 -12.80 5.29 4.14
C TRP A 58 -12.96 5.89 2.75
N LYS A 59 -12.04 5.59 1.83
CA LYS A 59 -12.13 6.01 0.42
C LYS A 59 -13.33 5.36 -0.25
N LEU A 60 -13.58 4.08 0.03
CA LEU A 60 -14.77 3.36 -0.45
C LEU A 60 -16.06 4.03 0.05
N HIS A 61 -16.15 4.33 1.34
CA HIS A 61 -17.35 4.93 1.95
C HIS A 61 -17.62 6.34 1.43
N GLY A 62 -16.59 7.17 1.34
CA GLY A 62 -16.70 8.51 0.75
C GLY A 62 -17.15 8.45 -0.71
N CYS A 63 -16.65 7.49 -1.48
CA CYS A 63 -17.08 7.20 -2.84
C CYS A 63 -18.56 6.80 -2.91
N ALA A 64 -18.96 5.78 -2.14
CA ALA A 64 -20.32 5.23 -2.15
C ALA A 64 -21.35 6.30 -1.79
N SER A 65 -21.02 7.15 -0.82
CA SER A 65 -21.88 8.23 -0.32
C SER A 65 -22.02 9.40 -1.29
N THR A 66 -20.96 9.74 -2.04
CA THR A 66 -20.91 10.95 -2.87
C THR A 66 -21.36 10.70 -4.33
N ALA A 67 -21.04 9.54 -4.89
CA ALA A 67 -21.31 9.22 -6.30
C ALA A 67 -22.67 8.55 -6.54
N GLY A 68 -23.50 8.41 -5.49
CA GLY A 68 -24.78 7.72 -5.56
C GLY A 68 -24.63 6.21 -5.76
N GLY A 69 -23.68 5.59 -5.05
CA GLY A 69 -23.39 4.16 -5.11
C GLY A 69 -21.98 3.84 -5.64
N CYS A 70 -21.82 2.62 -6.16
CA CYS A 70 -20.53 2.04 -6.53
C CYS A 70 -19.96 2.54 -7.87
N SER A 71 -20.31 3.74 -8.30
CA SER A 71 -20.04 4.33 -9.63
C SER A 71 -18.86 5.32 -9.63
N CYS A 72 -18.21 5.56 -8.49
CA CYS A 72 -17.11 6.55 -8.38
C CYS A 72 -15.88 6.21 -9.23
N TRP A 73 -15.75 4.97 -9.70
CA TRP A 73 -14.71 4.52 -10.64
C TRP A 73 -14.63 5.38 -11.91
N SER A 74 -15.76 5.97 -12.32
CA SER A 74 -15.85 6.85 -13.49
C SER A 74 -15.05 8.16 -13.33
N HIS A 75 -14.83 8.66 -12.11
CA HIS A 75 -14.10 9.91 -11.86
C HIS A 75 -12.58 9.75 -11.79
N TYR A 76 -12.06 8.54 -11.52
CA TYR A 76 -10.63 8.29 -11.32
C TYR A 76 -9.95 7.61 -12.53
N ARG A 77 -10.53 7.76 -13.73
CA ARG A 77 -10.06 7.11 -14.98
C ARG A 77 -9.99 5.59 -14.88
N GLU A 78 -10.73 4.97 -13.98
CA GLU A 78 -10.86 3.53 -13.95
C GLU A 78 -11.80 3.08 -15.05
N GLY A 79 -11.26 3.03 -16.27
CA GLY A 79 -11.92 2.46 -17.42
C GLY A 79 -12.42 1.04 -17.15
N ASN A 80 -13.13 0.47 -18.11
CA ASN A 80 -13.77 -0.84 -17.93
C ASN A 80 -12.80 -1.99 -17.57
N GLY A 81 -11.49 -1.81 -17.74
CA GLY A 81 -10.47 -2.84 -17.46
C GLY A 81 -9.76 -2.75 -16.11
N VAL A 82 -10.08 -1.80 -15.23
CA VAL A 82 -9.40 -1.68 -13.92
C VAL A 82 -10.14 -2.49 -12.85
N PHE A 83 -9.46 -3.41 -12.17
CA PHE A 83 -10.05 -4.08 -11.01
C PHE A 83 -10.00 -3.16 -9.79
N VAL A 84 -11.01 -3.29 -8.94
CA VAL A 84 -11.04 -2.61 -7.65
C VAL A 84 -10.93 -3.66 -6.56
N VAL A 85 -9.98 -3.46 -5.67
CA VAL A 85 -9.85 -4.25 -4.46
C VAL A 85 -9.99 -3.33 -3.26
N ALA A 86 -10.98 -3.58 -2.42
CA ALA A 86 -11.22 -2.79 -1.23
C ALA A 86 -11.00 -3.60 0.04
N TYR A 87 -10.42 -2.97 1.07
CA TYR A 87 -10.32 -3.56 2.41
C TYR A 87 -11.17 -2.74 3.41
N PRO A 88 -12.25 -3.33 3.96
CA PRO A 88 -13.11 -2.65 4.91
C PRO A 88 -12.46 -2.60 6.29
N ILE A 89 -12.54 -1.44 6.95
CA ILE A 89 -12.00 -1.24 8.32
C ILE A 89 -13.12 -1.29 9.36
N GLU A 90 -14.33 -0.85 8.99
CA GLU A 90 -15.49 -0.72 9.87
C GLU A 90 -16.71 -1.42 9.24
N ALA A 91 -17.76 -1.62 10.03
CA ALA A 91 -18.96 -2.32 9.59
C ALA A 91 -19.67 -1.61 8.42
N GLU A 92 -19.64 -0.27 8.39
CA GLU A 92 -20.23 0.51 7.29
C GLU A 92 -19.43 0.31 5.99
N HIS A 93 -18.10 0.30 6.08
CA HIS A 93 -17.23 -0.02 4.94
C HIS A 93 -17.49 -1.42 4.38
N MET A 94 -17.84 -2.38 5.24
CA MET A 94 -18.23 -3.73 4.80
C MET A 94 -19.53 -3.70 4.01
N LYS A 95 -20.55 -2.98 4.48
CA LYS A 95 -21.84 -2.85 3.78
C LYS A 95 -21.66 -2.23 2.40
N ASP A 96 -20.90 -1.15 2.29
CA ASP A 96 -20.59 -0.51 1.00
C ASP A 96 -19.88 -1.49 0.06
N GLY A 97 -18.91 -2.22 0.61
CA GLY A 97 -18.15 -3.22 -0.12
C GLY A 97 -19.00 -4.37 -0.66
N GLU A 98 -19.89 -4.91 0.17
CA GLU A 98 -20.79 -6.00 -0.20
C GLU A 98 -21.76 -5.56 -1.30
N GLU A 99 -22.26 -4.33 -1.21
CA GLU A 99 -23.11 -3.76 -2.24
C GLU A 99 -22.34 -3.57 -3.57
N CYS A 100 -21.11 -3.05 -3.52
CA CYS A 100 -20.29 -2.90 -4.73
C CYS A 100 -19.90 -4.24 -5.36
N LYS A 101 -19.60 -5.24 -4.54
CA LYS A 101 -19.36 -6.61 -4.99
C LYS A 101 -20.61 -7.21 -5.61
N ARG A 102 -21.81 -6.93 -5.08
CA ARG A 102 -23.09 -7.39 -5.64
C ARG A 102 -23.38 -6.76 -7.00
N ILE A 103 -23.07 -5.47 -7.16
CA ILE A 103 -23.29 -4.72 -8.40
C ILE A 103 -22.32 -5.16 -9.51
N ASN A 104 -21.04 -5.39 -9.19
CA ASN A 104 -20.04 -5.75 -10.19
C ASN A 104 -18.97 -6.70 -9.64
N SER A 105 -19.35 -7.96 -9.44
CA SER A 105 -18.48 -8.99 -8.85
C SER A 105 -17.27 -9.38 -9.72
N SER A 106 -17.29 -9.06 -11.01
CA SER A 106 -16.17 -9.28 -11.93
C SER A 106 -15.09 -8.20 -11.84
N LYS A 107 -15.46 -6.98 -11.41
CA LYS A 107 -14.54 -5.82 -11.32
C LYS A 107 -14.16 -5.53 -9.87
N PHE A 108 -15.09 -5.75 -8.93
CA PHE A 108 -14.94 -5.35 -7.53
C PHE A 108 -14.75 -6.56 -6.62
N HIS A 109 -13.70 -6.50 -5.81
CA HIS A 109 -13.32 -7.55 -4.88
C HIS A 109 -13.13 -6.97 -3.48
N LEU A 110 -13.64 -7.70 -2.49
CA LEU A 110 -13.33 -7.43 -1.09
C LEU A 110 -12.21 -8.33 -0.61
N VAL A 111 -11.28 -7.72 0.11
CA VAL A 111 -10.33 -8.45 0.92
C VAL A 111 -11.08 -9.23 1.99
N THR A 112 -10.73 -10.51 2.16
CA THR A 112 -11.36 -11.39 3.14
C THR A 112 -10.87 -11.08 4.56
N GLU A 113 -11.70 -11.37 5.56
CA GLU A 113 -11.32 -11.20 6.98
C GLU A 113 -10.09 -12.02 7.35
N ASP A 114 -9.94 -13.23 6.81
CA ASP A 114 -8.75 -14.06 7.02
C ASP A 114 -7.47 -13.38 6.52
N PHE A 115 -7.54 -12.74 5.34
CA PHE A 115 -6.38 -12.04 4.79
C PHE A 115 -6.05 -10.78 5.59
N LYS A 116 -7.06 -10.05 6.09
CA LYS A 116 -6.85 -8.91 7.00
C LYS A 116 -6.22 -9.35 8.31
N ALA A 117 -6.71 -10.44 8.90
CA ALA A 117 -6.19 -10.99 10.15
C ALA A 117 -4.72 -11.43 9.98
N PHE A 118 -4.42 -12.13 8.89
CA PHE A 118 -3.06 -12.52 8.54
C PHE A 118 -2.11 -11.32 8.36
N SER A 119 -2.58 -10.28 7.66
CA SER A 119 -1.80 -9.05 7.44
C SER A 119 -1.47 -8.35 8.75
N ASN A 120 -2.46 -8.25 9.65
CA ASN A 120 -2.26 -7.71 10.99
C ASN A 120 -1.25 -8.55 11.79
N GLN A 121 -1.32 -9.88 11.75
CA GLN A 121 -0.36 -10.74 12.45
C GLN A 121 1.09 -10.47 12.04
N ILE A 122 1.35 -10.23 10.75
CA ILE A 122 2.69 -9.90 10.27
C ILE A 122 3.12 -8.53 10.81
N VAL A 123 2.25 -7.51 10.77
CA VAL A 123 2.57 -6.19 11.34
C VAL A 123 2.87 -6.29 12.83
N TYR A 124 2.06 -7.00 13.61
CA TYR A 124 2.33 -7.22 15.04
C TYR A 124 3.68 -7.93 15.28
N HIS A 125 3.99 -8.94 14.48
CA HIS A 125 5.26 -9.66 14.55
C HIS A 125 6.44 -8.71 14.27
N TYR A 126 6.42 -8.01 13.14
CA TYR A 126 7.52 -7.13 12.74
C TYR A 126 7.65 -5.88 13.62
N THR A 127 6.56 -5.37 14.19
CA THR A 127 6.62 -4.33 15.22
C THR A 127 7.34 -4.83 16.46
N SER A 128 7.05 -6.06 16.90
CA SER A 128 7.77 -6.67 18.03
C SER A 128 9.26 -6.88 17.70
N GLU A 129 9.58 -7.42 16.52
CA GLU A 129 10.97 -7.63 16.10
C GLU A 129 11.74 -6.32 15.96
N ARG A 130 11.13 -5.27 15.42
CA ARG A 130 11.75 -3.94 15.34
C ARG A 130 12.08 -3.38 16.72
N ILE A 131 11.17 -3.52 17.70
CA ILE A 131 11.42 -3.11 19.09
C ILE A 131 12.62 -3.88 19.65
N LYS A 132 12.66 -5.20 19.47
CA LYS A 132 13.75 -6.04 19.99
C LYS A 132 15.12 -5.71 19.38
N ARG A 133 15.15 -5.39 18.09
CA ARG A 133 16.39 -5.10 17.35
C ARG A 133 16.97 -3.73 17.68
N ASN A 134 16.13 -2.76 18.03
CA ASN A 134 16.53 -1.36 18.17
C ASN A 134 16.60 -0.86 19.62
N PHE A 135 16.07 -1.62 20.59
CA PHE A 135 16.00 -1.18 21.98
C PHE A 135 16.50 -2.27 22.95
N PRO A 136 17.10 -1.88 24.09
CA PRO A 136 17.46 -2.81 25.17
C PRO A 136 16.27 -3.60 25.71
N GLU A 137 16.52 -4.82 26.21
CA GLU A 137 15.49 -5.76 26.68
C GLU A 137 14.60 -5.17 27.79
N GLU A 138 15.19 -4.39 28.70
CA GLU A 138 14.46 -3.71 29.78
C GLU A 138 13.40 -2.72 29.29
N MET A 139 13.49 -2.26 28.03
CA MET A 139 12.52 -1.34 27.43
C MET A 139 11.38 -2.05 26.70
N TRP A 140 11.51 -3.34 26.37
CA TRP A 140 10.58 -4.03 25.47
C TRP A 140 9.15 -4.05 26.00
N ALA A 141 8.95 -4.36 27.27
CA ALA A 141 7.63 -4.41 27.89
C ALA A 141 6.92 -3.05 27.85
N LYS A 142 7.66 -1.97 28.15
CA LYS A 142 7.14 -0.59 28.10
C LYS A 142 6.76 -0.19 26.69
N LEU A 143 7.64 -0.42 25.70
CA LEU A 143 7.40 -0.06 24.31
C LEU A 143 6.25 -0.87 23.70
N ALA A 144 6.14 -2.16 24.03
CA ALA A 144 5.02 -3.00 23.63
C ALA A 144 3.70 -2.49 24.22
N GLU A 145 3.69 -2.05 25.48
CA GLU A 145 2.50 -1.48 26.12
C GLU A 145 2.09 -0.16 25.49
N GLU A 146 3.04 0.75 25.22
CA GLU A 146 2.75 1.98 24.47
C GLU A 146 2.16 1.68 23.08
N ARG A 147 2.65 0.63 22.41
CA ARG A 147 2.11 0.23 21.11
C ARG A 147 0.68 -0.31 21.19
N ARG A 148 0.30 -0.99 22.27
CA ARG A 148 -1.08 -1.48 22.48
C ARG A 148 -2.10 -0.36 22.71
N LYS A 149 -1.66 0.85 23.09
CA LYS A 149 -2.55 2.00 23.28
C LYS A 149 -3.10 2.56 21.96
N VAL A 150 -2.46 2.26 20.85
CA VAL A 150 -2.98 2.56 19.51
C VAL A 150 -3.53 1.30 18.87
N LYS A 151 -4.60 1.43 18.09
CA LYS A 151 -5.16 0.32 17.33
C LYS A 151 -4.25 0.01 16.14
N LEU A 152 -3.17 -0.73 16.40
CA LEU A 152 -2.19 -1.09 15.38
C LEU A 152 -2.86 -1.86 14.25
N HIS A 153 -2.63 -1.38 13.04
CA HIS A 153 -3.19 -1.94 11.82
C HIS A 153 -2.21 -1.75 10.66
N TYR A 154 -2.28 -2.63 9.66
CA TYR A 154 -1.50 -2.49 8.43
C TYR A 154 -1.91 -1.25 7.62
N SER A 155 -0.96 -0.68 6.88
CA SER A 155 -1.20 0.39 5.90
C SER A 155 -1.88 -0.14 4.63
N SER A 156 -2.48 0.75 3.83
CA SER A 156 -3.00 0.37 2.50
C SER A 156 -1.91 -0.24 1.61
N GLY A 157 -0.69 0.29 1.72
CA GLY A 157 0.47 -0.19 0.98
C GLY A 157 0.79 -1.63 1.37
N PHE A 158 0.85 -1.93 2.66
CA PHE A 158 1.14 -3.28 3.14
C PHE A 158 0.14 -4.31 2.65
N GLN A 159 -1.16 -3.99 2.74
CA GLN A 159 -2.20 -4.89 2.27
C GLN A 159 -2.11 -5.14 0.75
N ALA A 160 -1.78 -4.10 -0.02
CA ALA A 160 -1.57 -4.20 -1.47
C ALA A 160 -0.30 -5.00 -1.83
N VAL A 161 0.79 -4.86 -1.07
CA VAL A 161 2.01 -5.66 -1.25
C VAL A 161 1.74 -7.14 -0.99
N LEU A 162 1.03 -7.47 0.10
CA LEU A 162 0.66 -8.87 0.35
C LEU A 162 -0.27 -9.42 -0.72
N PHE A 163 -1.22 -8.61 -1.20
CA PHE A 163 -2.09 -8.98 -2.30
C PHE A 163 -1.27 -9.30 -3.57
N ALA A 164 -0.36 -8.41 -3.97
CA ALA A 164 0.56 -8.66 -5.08
C ALA A 164 1.40 -9.92 -4.89
N ALA A 165 1.98 -10.11 -3.70
CA ALA A 165 2.82 -11.27 -3.38
C ALA A 165 2.08 -12.62 -3.41
N SER A 166 0.75 -12.61 -3.38
CA SER A 166 -0.11 -13.79 -3.51
C SER A 166 -0.57 -14.08 -4.95
N LEU A 167 -0.38 -13.14 -5.87
CA LEU A 167 -0.86 -13.21 -7.25
C LEU A 167 0.24 -13.04 -8.29
N CYS A 168 1.45 -12.66 -7.87
CA CYS A 168 2.55 -12.31 -8.75
C CYS A 168 3.83 -13.06 -8.41
N ASP A 169 4.58 -13.49 -9.43
CA ASP A 169 5.90 -14.11 -9.26
C ASP A 169 6.96 -13.08 -8.86
N GLU A 170 6.91 -11.90 -9.48
CA GLU A 170 7.80 -10.78 -9.20
C GLU A 170 7.00 -9.54 -8.77
N VAL A 171 7.42 -8.91 -7.67
CA VAL A 171 6.79 -7.69 -7.14
C VAL A 171 7.82 -6.57 -7.05
N SER A 172 7.54 -5.43 -7.66
CA SER A 172 8.36 -4.22 -7.58
C SER A 172 7.62 -3.15 -6.78
N LEU A 173 8.25 -2.63 -5.73
CA LEU A 173 7.69 -1.57 -4.89
C LEU A 173 8.26 -0.21 -5.30
N PHE A 174 7.39 0.77 -5.48
CA PHE A 174 7.75 2.16 -5.78
C PHE A 174 7.07 3.08 -4.77
N GLY A 175 7.79 4.04 -4.20
CA GLY A 175 7.14 5.04 -3.33
C GLY A 175 6.79 4.55 -1.92
N PHE A 176 7.60 3.66 -1.34
CA PHE A 176 7.40 3.11 0.01
C PHE A 176 8.44 3.63 1.04
N GLY A 177 9.58 4.14 0.60
CA GLY A 177 10.59 4.74 1.46
C GLY A 177 10.37 6.23 1.76
N LYS A 178 11.16 6.75 2.72
CA LYS A 178 11.20 8.18 3.07
C LYS A 178 12.09 9.03 2.15
N GLY A 179 12.61 8.45 1.06
CA GLY A 179 13.58 9.05 0.14
C GLY A 179 15.00 9.02 0.71
N GLY A 180 15.90 8.26 0.08
CA GLY A 180 17.32 8.15 0.48
C GLY A 180 18.25 9.16 -0.20
N GLY A 181 17.72 10.13 -0.95
CA GLY A 181 18.51 11.14 -1.65
C GLY A 181 18.75 12.37 -0.77
N ALA A 182 19.98 12.89 -0.76
CA ALA A 182 20.25 14.23 -0.27
C ALA A 182 19.28 15.21 -0.95
N LEU A 183 18.62 16.05 -0.14
CA LEU A 183 17.84 17.18 -0.62
C LEU A 183 18.67 17.92 -1.69
N PRO A 184 18.09 18.34 -2.83
CA PRO A 184 18.81 19.19 -3.75
C PRO A 184 19.32 20.41 -2.99
N ALA A 185 20.58 20.78 -3.23
CA ALA A 185 21.28 21.88 -2.54
C ALA A 185 20.57 23.25 -2.67
N SER A 186 19.50 23.34 -3.47
CA SER A 186 18.61 24.49 -3.62
C SER A 186 17.55 24.64 -2.53
N GLY A 187 17.41 23.70 -1.59
CA GLY A 187 16.35 23.77 -0.57
C GLY A 187 14.94 23.52 -1.12
N GLU A 188 14.82 23.10 -2.38
CA GLU A 188 13.57 22.73 -3.05
C GLU A 188 13.32 21.21 -2.98
N GLY A 189 13.61 20.60 -1.83
CA GLY A 189 13.17 19.24 -1.53
C GLY A 189 11.97 19.32 -0.60
N SER A 190 10.78 19.27 -1.16
CA SER A 190 9.56 19.18 -0.37
C SER A 190 9.63 17.91 0.48
N ASN A 191 9.40 18.01 1.79
CA ASN A 191 9.29 16.85 2.68
C ASN A 191 7.89 16.22 2.50
N GLN A 192 7.53 15.92 1.25
CA GLN A 192 6.17 15.61 0.84
C GLN A 192 5.83 14.18 1.21
N HIS A 193 4.95 14.03 2.20
CA HIS A 193 4.44 12.72 2.62
C HIS A 193 3.73 12.02 1.46
N HIS A 194 2.89 12.76 0.71
CA HIS A 194 2.29 12.31 -0.53
C HIS A 194 2.75 13.14 -1.73
N TYR A 195 2.94 12.51 -2.89
CA TYR A 195 3.34 13.20 -4.11
C TYR A 195 2.31 14.23 -4.64
N PHE A 196 1.05 14.12 -4.19
CA PHE A 196 -0.09 14.92 -4.65
C PHE A 196 -0.57 15.97 -3.63
N GLU A 197 0.06 16.06 -2.46
CA GLU A 197 -0.29 17.04 -1.41
C GLU A 197 0.78 18.13 -1.34
N SER A 198 0.37 19.39 -1.15
CA SER A 198 1.29 20.52 -1.00
C SER A 198 1.83 20.67 0.43
N GLU A 199 1.21 20.01 1.42
CA GLU A 199 1.59 20.06 2.84
C GLU A 199 1.87 18.66 3.37
N THR A 200 2.88 18.53 4.24
CA THR A 200 3.22 17.28 4.90
C THR A 200 2.22 17.01 6.02
N LEU A 201 1.29 16.08 5.81
CA LEU A 201 0.47 15.54 6.89
C LEU A 201 1.33 14.63 7.79
N GLU A 202 1.12 14.69 9.11
CA GLU A 202 1.77 13.76 10.04
C GLU A 202 1.38 12.32 9.72
N GLU A 203 2.34 11.40 9.84
CA GLU A 203 2.08 9.97 9.73
C GLU A 203 1.05 9.51 10.77
N ILE A 204 0.01 8.79 10.32
CA ILE A 204 -0.99 8.22 11.23
C ILE A 204 -0.32 7.18 12.13
N LYS A 205 -0.52 7.31 13.44
CA LYS A 205 0.17 6.50 14.46
C LYS A 205 -0.32 5.05 14.53
N ASP A 206 -1.43 4.71 13.88
CA ASP A 206 -2.01 3.37 13.82
C ASP A 206 -1.23 2.42 12.90
N HIS A 207 -0.39 2.95 12.00
CA HIS A 207 0.53 2.18 11.17
C HIS A 207 1.94 2.14 11.75
N ASP A 208 2.68 1.05 11.52
CA ASP A 208 4.11 0.93 11.85
C ASP A 208 4.91 0.80 10.54
N TYR A 209 5.06 1.91 9.81
CA TYR A 209 5.71 1.90 8.50
C TYR A 209 7.15 1.35 8.55
N GLU A 210 7.86 1.55 9.65
CA GLU A 210 9.20 0.97 9.82
C GLU A 210 9.16 -0.56 9.95
N ALA A 211 8.17 -1.10 10.67
CA ALA A 211 7.97 -2.54 10.75
C ALA A 211 7.55 -3.15 9.41
N GLU A 212 6.68 -2.47 8.66
CA GLU A 212 6.30 -2.87 7.31
C GLU A 212 7.50 -2.88 6.36
N MET A 213 8.32 -1.83 6.37
CA MET A 213 9.57 -1.76 5.61
C MET A 213 10.57 -2.84 6.03
N LEU A 214 10.63 -3.20 7.31
CA LEU A 214 11.46 -4.30 7.78
C LEU A 214 11.04 -5.62 7.14
N PHE A 215 9.74 -5.89 7.06
CA PHE A 215 9.21 -7.06 6.35
C PHE A 215 9.54 -7.03 4.86
N TYR A 216 9.36 -5.90 4.17
CA TYR A 216 9.67 -5.80 2.73
C TYR A 216 11.15 -6.08 2.45
N ARG A 217 12.06 -5.54 3.28
CA ARG A 217 13.52 -5.78 3.16
C ARG A 217 13.88 -7.24 3.41
N GLU A 218 13.20 -7.91 4.33
CA GLU A 218 13.40 -9.35 4.56
C GLU A 218 12.82 -10.20 3.41
N LEU A 219 11.73 -9.77 2.77
CA LEU A 219 11.24 -10.40 1.54
C LEU A 219 12.22 -10.21 0.38
N GLU A 220 12.72 -9.00 0.16
CA GLU A 220 13.71 -8.67 -0.88
C GLU A 220 15.00 -9.50 -0.71
N SER A 221 15.51 -9.59 0.52
CA SER A 221 16.72 -10.37 0.85
C SER A 221 16.46 -11.88 1.02
N ARG A 222 15.21 -12.34 0.89
CA ARG A 222 14.79 -13.75 1.08
C ARG A 222 15.10 -14.32 2.47
N THR A 223 15.12 -13.45 3.47
CA THR A 223 15.34 -13.81 4.88
C THR A 223 14.05 -13.85 5.70
N ALA A 224 12.93 -13.37 5.14
CA ALA A 224 11.63 -13.45 5.79
C ALA A 224 11.22 -14.91 6.07
N PRO A 225 10.51 -15.19 7.18
CA PRO A 225 10.00 -16.52 7.47
C PRO A 225 9.16 -17.06 6.30
N LYS A 226 9.50 -18.25 5.80
CA LYS A 226 8.74 -18.89 4.72
C LYS A 226 7.32 -19.18 5.20
N THR A 227 6.33 -18.53 4.59
CA THR A 227 4.92 -18.85 4.80
C THR A 227 4.39 -19.59 3.56
N LYS A 228 3.40 -20.46 3.73
CA LYS A 228 2.72 -21.11 2.59
C LYS A 228 1.80 -20.15 1.81
N LEU A 229 1.66 -18.90 2.28
CA LEU A 229 0.70 -17.91 1.76
C LEU A 229 1.30 -16.97 0.72
N PHE A 230 2.64 -16.92 0.59
CA PHE A 230 3.32 -16.10 -0.40
C PHE A 230 3.97 -16.98 -1.46
N THR A 231 3.58 -16.76 -2.72
CA THR A 231 4.20 -17.39 -3.89
C THR A 231 5.27 -16.53 -4.52
N VAL A 232 5.43 -15.28 -4.04
CA VAL A 232 6.41 -14.33 -4.57
C VAL A 232 7.81 -14.90 -4.58
N GLN A 233 8.43 -14.91 -5.76
CA GLN A 233 9.76 -15.44 -6.00
C GLN A 233 10.82 -14.34 -5.88
N ARG A 234 10.44 -13.10 -6.19
CA ARG A 234 11.31 -11.92 -6.13
C ARG A 234 10.52 -10.69 -5.71
N LEU A 235 11.07 -9.92 -4.77
CA LEU A 235 10.61 -8.59 -4.45
C LEU A 235 11.76 -7.60 -4.65
N ASN A 236 11.51 -6.46 -5.29
CA ASN A 236 12.49 -5.39 -5.48
C ASN A 236 11.92 -4.06 -4.96
N ILE A 237 12.73 -3.29 -4.22
CA ILE A 237 12.33 -1.97 -3.71
C ILE A 237 13.05 -0.88 -4.51
N TYR A 238 12.29 0.08 -5.03
CA TYR A 238 12.80 1.26 -5.74
C TYR A 238 12.43 2.54 -4.95
N ASP A 239 13.42 3.09 -4.24
CA ASP A 239 13.33 4.32 -3.44
C ASP A 239 14.27 5.42 -3.97
#